data_AF-A0A918HQ45-F1
#
_entry.id   AF-A0A918HQ45-F1
#
_cell.length_a   1.000
_cell.length_b   1.000
_cell.length_c   1.000
_cell.angle_alpha   90.00
_cell.angle_beta   90.00
_cell.angle_gamma   90.00
#
_symmetry.space_group_name_H-M   'P 1'
#
loop_
_entity.id
_entity.type
_entity.pdbx_description
1 polymer ?
#
loop_
_entity_poly.entity_id
_entity_poly.type
_entity_poly.pdbx_seq_one_letter_code
_entity_poly.pdbx_strand_id
1 'polypeptide(L)'
;MTYGSHRRLTVRAAGPDARVPGAGVGMTYEDRAVAVLKTVADRQRAADHGWALDWYLGPLRQRVFHLAERGLTQLEDREDRAALSLWEERPVRWATRLTPPGHDLLLYARHCPRPDTDQRAPSPGARKVELIPAQMTALRLFVLLADRLQVPPAEGLAEQVRTARRDAPANRHVLYLTEEQMVSVAYGFWLHRMTGSALEANRFARDYGITHDPAAGAEGAARRYVTGAVAAVPASGGTTADSVGTGG
;
A
#
# COMPACT_ATOMS: atom_id res chain seq x y z
N MET A 1 -37.12 2.79 -59.67
CA MET A 1 -37.97 2.52 -58.49
C MET A 1 -37.21 1.53 -57.62
N THR A 2 -36.55 2.00 -56.55
CA THR A 2 -36.94 1.85 -55.11
C THR A 2 -37.04 0.39 -54.66
N TYR A 3 -36.58 -0.08 -53.49
CA TYR A 3 -35.72 0.35 -52.36
C TYR A 3 -35.64 -0.90 -51.43
N GLY A 4 -34.74 -0.90 -50.44
CA GLY A 4 -34.88 -1.69 -49.19
C GLY A 4 -34.22 -3.07 -49.18
N SER A 5 -33.11 -3.34 -48.50
CA SER A 5 -32.79 -3.13 -47.07
C SER A 5 -33.76 -3.86 -46.13
N HIS A 6 -33.36 -5.06 -45.67
CA HIS A 6 -33.85 -5.65 -44.43
C HIS A 6 -32.67 -6.09 -43.57
N ARG A 7 -32.45 -5.31 -42.50
CA ARG A 7 -31.73 -5.71 -41.29
C ARG A 7 -32.39 -6.97 -40.71
N ARG A 8 -31.61 -7.99 -40.37
CA ARG A 8 -31.94 -8.93 -39.29
C ARG A 8 -30.93 -8.77 -38.17
N LEU A 9 -31.41 -8.21 -37.07
CA LEU A 9 -30.85 -8.33 -35.73
C LEU A 9 -31.27 -9.70 -35.20
N THR A 10 -30.32 -10.52 -34.77
CA THR A 10 -30.56 -11.54 -33.74
C THR A 10 -29.41 -11.52 -32.74
N VAL A 11 -29.80 -11.53 -31.49
CA VAL A 11 -29.01 -11.30 -30.28
C VAL A 11 -28.52 -12.62 -29.69
N ARG A 12 -27.32 -12.58 -29.09
CA ARG A 12 -26.72 -13.50 -28.10
C ARG A 12 -26.50 -14.98 -28.45
N ALA A 13 -25.22 -15.36 -28.42
CA ALA A 13 -24.70 -16.25 -27.38
C ALA A 13 -23.22 -15.92 -27.15
N ALA A 14 -22.87 -15.57 -25.91
CA ALA A 14 -21.50 -15.32 -25.46
C ALA A 14 -21.00 -16.55 -24.69
N GLY A 15 -19.78 -16.99 -25.01
CA GLY A 15 -18.97 -17.93 -24.23
C GLY A 15 -18.51 -19.15 -25.05
N PRO A 16 -17.28 -19.67 -24.84
CA PRO A 16 -16.36 -19.39 -23.75
C PRO A 16 -15.05 -18.73 -24.23
N ASP A 17 -14.85 -17.45 -23.87
CA ASP A 17 -13.52 -16.84 -23.88
C ASP A 17 -12.82 -17.34 -22.61
N ALA A 18 -12.18 -18.50 -22.69
CA ALA A 18 -11.32 -19.03 -21.65
C ALA A 18 -10.04 -18.19 -21.58
N ARG A 19 -10.17 -16.96 -21.08
CA ARG A 19 -9.03 -16.18 -20.62
C ARG A 19 -8.55 -16.78 -19.32
N VAL A 20 -7.43 -17.48 -19.40
CA VAL A 20 -6.55 -17.75 -18.27
C VAL A 20 -6.25 -16.41 -17.57
N PRO A 21 -6.71 -16.18 -16.33
CA PRO A 21 -6.31 -14.99 -15.60
C PRO A 21 -5.04 -15.30 -14.79
N GLY A 22 -4.01 -14.47 -14.94
CA GLY A 22 -2.96 -14.35 -13.93
C GLY A 22 -1.53 -14.68 -14.34
N ALA A 23 -1.13 -14.43 -15.59
CA ALA A 23 0.29 -14.29 -15.91
C ALA A 23 0.69 -12.80 -15.86
N GLY A 24 1.44 -12.41 -14.82
CA GLY A 24 2.25 -11.19 -14.88
C GLY A 24 1.91 -10.06 -13.92
N VAL A 25 1.64 -10.34 -12.63
CA VAL A 25 1.99 -9.36 -11.59
C VAL A 25 3.52 -9.37 -11.50
N GLY A 26 4.15 -8.23 -11.76
CA GLY A 26 5.60 -8.11 -11.89
C GLY A 26 6.34 -8.58 -10.64
N MET A 27 6.73 -9.86 -10.61
CA MET A 27 7.72 -10.36 -9.65
C MET A 27 8.99 -9.53 -9.81
N THR A 28 9.43 -8.95 -8.69
CA THR A 28 10.74 -8.31 -8.62
C THR A 28 11.83 -9.33 -8.96
N TYR A 29 13.00 -8.86 -9.35
CA TYR A 29 14.15 -9.74 -9.61
C TYR A 29 14.47 -10.64 -8.39
N GLU A 30 14.26 -10.11 -7.18
CA GLU A 30 14.44 -10.80 -5.90
C GLU A 30 13.38 -11.90 -5.69
N ASP A 31 12.11 -11.65 -6.04
CA ASP A 31 11.06 -12.68 -6.00
C ASP A 31 11.38 -13.87 -6.92
N ARG A 32 11.96 -13.57 -8.10
CA ARG A 32 12.37 -14.61 -9.06
C ARG A 32 13.54 -15.42 -8.54
N ALA A 33 14.51 -14.81 -7.84
CA ALA A 33 15.63 -15.49 -7.24
C ALA A 33 15.17 -16.45 -6.13
N VAL A 34 14.30 -15.98 -5.23
CA VAL A 34 13.73 -16.81 -4.15
C VAL A 34 12.91 -17.98 -4.71
N ALA A 35 12.16 -17.77 -5.79
CA ALA A 35 11.42 -18.85 -6.46
C ALA A 35 12.34 -19.95 -7.03
N VAL A 36 13.50 -19.56 -7.60
CA VAL A 36 14.50 -20.53 -8.08
C VAL A 36 15.12 -21.29 -6.92
N LEU A 37 15.50 -20.61 -5.83
CA LEU A 37 16.06 -21.25 -4.63
C LEU A 37 15.07 -22.24 -4.01
N LYS A 38 13.78 -21.90 -3.96
CA LYS A 38 12.72 -22.81 -3.50
C LYS A 38 12.66 -24.06 -4.38
N THR A 39 12.70 -23.88 -5.70
CA THR A 39 12.69 -25.00 -6.65
C THR A 39 13.89 -25.93 -6.45
N VAL A 40 15.10 -25.37 -6.27
CA VAL A 40 16.30 -26.15 -5.95
C VAL A 40 16.13 -26.90 -4.64
N ALA A 41 15.67 -26.23 -3.58
CA ALA A 41 15.47 -26.84 -2.26
C ALA A 41 14.47 -28.02 -2.30
N ASP A 42 13.37 -27.86 -3.03
CA ASP A 42 12.34 -28.89 -3.13
C ASP A 42 12.84 -30.11 -3.91
N ARG A 43 13.65 -29.91 -4.97
CA ARG A 43 14.31 -31.00 -5.70
C ARG A 43 15.39 -31.69 -4.88
N GLN A 44 16.18 -30.91 -4.14
CA GLN A 44 17.21 -31.44 -3.25
C GLN A 44 16.61 -32.33 -2.16
N ARG A 45 15.45 -31.97 -1.57
CA ARG A 45 14.77 -32.79 -0.56
C ARG A 45 14.11 -34.04 -1.15
N ALA A 46 13.71 -33.99 -2.42
CA ALA A 46 13.10 -35.13 -3.09
C ALA A 46 14.12 -36.16 -3.58
N ALA A 47 15.41 -35.78 -3.62
CA ALA A 47 16.50 -36.63 -4.08
C ALA A 47 17.29 -37.17 -2.88
N ASP A 48 17.47 -38.49 -2.81
CA ASP A 48 18.18 -39.16 -1.71
C ASP A 48 19.66 -38.75 -1.63
N HIS A 49 20.25 -38.40 -2.79
CA HIS A 49 21.63 -37.95 -2.90
C HIS A 49 21.82 -36.46 -2.54
N GLY A 50 20.74 -35.72 -2.24
CA GLY A 50 20.83 -34.32 -1.79
C GLY A 50 21.33 -33.34 -2.85
N TRP A 51 21.08 -33.62 -4.13
CA TRP A 51 21.35 -32.70 -5.25
C TRP A 51 20.11 -32.51 -6.13
N ALA A 52 20.00 -31.35 -6.76
CA ALA A 52 18.99 -31.06 -7.77
C ALA A 52 19.61 -31.16 -9.18
N LEU A 53 19.09 -32.08 -10.01
CA LEU A 53 19.71 -32.48 -11.27
C LEU A 53 19.23 -31.64 -12.48
N ASP A 54 20.04 -31.63 -13.55
CA ASP A 54 19.87 -30.75 -14.72
C ASP A 54 18.51 -30.86 -15.41
N TRP A 55 17.95 -32.07 -15.52
CA TRP A 55 16.70 -32.28 -16.24
C TRP A 55 15.48 -31.68 -15.53
N TYR A 56 15.53 -31.50 -14.20
CA TYR A 56 14.47 -30.80 -13.46
C TYR A 56 14.63 -29.28 -13.51
N LEU A 57 15.85 -28.80 -13.75
CA LEU A 57 16.21 -27.39 -13.69
C LEU A 57 16.57 -26.80 -15.06
N GLY A 58 16.38 -27.54 -16.15
CA GLY A 58 16.75 -27.14 -17.51
C GLY A 58 16.32 -25.71 -17.87
N PRO A 59 15.04 -25.33 -17.67
CA PRO A 59 14.56 -23.97 -17.94
C PRO A 59 15.18 -22.87 -17.04
N LEU A 60 15.77 -23.27 -15.91
CA LEU A 60 16.32 -22.38 -14.89
C LEU A 60 17.86 -22.31 -14.93
N ARG A 61 18.53 -23.03 -15.84
CA ARG A 61 19.99 -23.19 -15.89
C ARG A 61 20.75 -21.87 -15.71
N GLN A 62 20.47 -20.87 -16.54
CA GLN A 62 21.16 -19.58 -16.48
C GLN A 62 20.99 -18.89 -15.11
N ARG A 63 19.80 -19.00 -14.50
CA ARG A 63 19.51 -18.40 -13.21
C ARG A 63 20.22 -19.13 -12.08
N VAL A 64 20.26 -20.45 -12.12
CA VAL A 64 20.99 -21.26 -11.13
C VAL A 64 22.48 -20.96 -11.19
N PHE A 65 23.05 -20.87 -12.39
CA PHE A 65 24.48 -20.56 -12.55
C PHE A 65 24.80 -19.17 -12.00
N HIS A 66 23.94 -18.19 -12.27
CA HIS A 66 24.07 -16.87 -11.69
C HIS A 66 23.93 -16.85 -10.15
N LEU A 67 23.06 -17.70 -9.58
CA LEU A 67 22.97 -17.85 -8.12
C LEU A 67 24.21 -18.54 -7.53
N ALA A 68 24.87 -19.40 -8.31
CA ALA A 68 26.12 -20.04 -7.92
C ALA A 68 27.29 -19.05 -7.89
N GLU A 69 27.38 -18.14 -8.87
CA GLU A 69 28.34 -17.02 -8.87
C GLU A 69 28.18 -16.12 -7.64
N ARG A 70 26.96 -16.05 -7.08
CA ARG A 70 26.64 -15.30 -5.86
C ARG A 70 26.78 -16.12 -4.57
N GLY A 71 27.25 -17.37 -4.66
CA GLY A 71 27.47 -18.26 -3.52
C GLY A 71 26.20 -18.77 -2.83
N LEU A 72 25.03 -18.63 -3.47
CA LEU A 72 23.74 -19.08 -2.92
C LEU A 72 23.43 -20.54 -3.29
N THR A 73 24.04 -21.02 -4.36
CA THR A 73 23.99 -22.43 -4.77
C THR A 73 25.40 -22.91 -5.06
N GLN A 74 25.63 -24.20 -4.88
CA GLN A 74 26.86 -24.87 -5.25
C GLN A 74 26.60 -25.72 -6.48
N LEU A 75 27.45 -25.59 -7.50
CA LEU A 75 27.50 -26.52 -8.61
C LEU A 75 28.38 -27.71 -8.22
N GLU A 76 28.02 -28.88 -8.71
CA GLU A 76 28.78 -30.10 -8.50
C GLU A 76 30.15 -30.02 -9.18
N ASP A 77 31.14 -30.71 -8.63
CA ASP A 77 32.42 -30.89 -9.30
C ASP A 77 32.40 -32.12 -10.23
N ARG A 78 33.55 -32.40 -10.87
CA ARG A 78 33.65 -33.50 -11.83
C ARG A 78 33.44 -34.87 -11.20
N GLU A 79 33.88 -35.07 -9.95
CA GLU A 79 33.80 -36.34 -9.24
C GLU A 79 32.38 -36.58 -8.72
N ASP A 80 31.80 -35.56 -8.10
CA ASP A 80 30.39 -35.56 -7.67
C ASP A 80 29.46 -35.85 -8.86
N ARG A 81 29.71 -35.23 -10.03
CA ARG A 81 28.90 -35.49 -11.23
C ARG A 81 28.99 -36.94 -11.71
N ALA A 82 30.18 -37.54 -11.63
CA ALA A 82 30.37 -38.93 -12.03
C ALA A 82 29.64 -39.87 -11.06
N ALA A 83 29.75 -39.63 -9.75
CA ALA A 83 29.01 -40.38 -8.74
C ALA A 83 27.50 -40.25 -8.92
N LEU A 84 26.99 -39.04 -9.17
CA LEU A 84 25.57 -38.81 -9.43
C LEU A 84 25.09 -39.50 -10.72
N SER A 85 25.90 -39.53 -11.77
CA SER A 85 25.56 -40.21 -13.02
C SER A 85 25.48 -41.73 -12.85
N LEU A 86 26.31 -42.29 -11.96
CA LEU A 86 26.24 -43.71 -11.60
C LEU A 86 25.00 -44.00 -10.75
N TRP A 87 24.68 -43.13 -9.81
CA TRP A 87 23.53 -43.30 -8.91
C TRP A 87 22.19 -43.27 -9.66
N GLU A 88 22.07 -42.38 -10.65
CA GLU A 88 20.86 -42.20 -11.45
C GLU A 88 20.82 -43.11 -12.69
N GLU A 89 21.85 -43.94 -12.90
CA GLU A 89 22.05 -44.79 -14.08
C GLU A 89 21.92 -44.02 -15.41
N ARG A 90 22.19 -42.71 -15.37
CA ARG A 90 21.98 -41.78 -16.47
C ARG A 90 23.02 -40.66 -16.42
N PRO A 91 23.54 -40.19 -17.57
CA PRO A 91 24.46 -39.06 -17.58
C PRO A 91 23.80 -37.78 -17.04
N VAL A 92 24.31 -37.31 -15.90
CA VAL A 92 23.97 -36.01 -15.30
C VAL A 92 24.86 -34.96 -15.94
N ARG A 93 24.26 -33.92 -16.55
CA ARG A 93 25.04 -32.86 -17.22
C ARG A 93 25.56 -31.84 -16.23
N TRP A 94 24.71 -31.50 -15.27
CA TRP A 94 25.03 -30.67 -14.13
C TRP A 94 24.03 -30.91 -13.00
N ALA A 95 24.40 -30.51 -11.80
CA ALA A 95 23.61 -30.60 -10.59
C ALA A 95 23.84 -29.37 -9.72
N THR A 96 22.94 -29.14 -8.77
CA THR A 96 23.15 -28.05 -7.83
C THR A 96 22.53 -28.37 -6.48
N ARG A 97 23.12 -27.81 -5.43
CA ARG A 97 22.53 -27.83 -4.10
C ARG A 97 22.56 -26.43 -3.51
N LEU A 98 21.69 -26.17 -2.55
CA LEU A 98 21.77 -24.94 -1.77
C LEU A 98 23.05 -24.95 -0.91
N THR A 99 23.71 -23.79 -0.84
CA THR A 99 24.74 -23.53 0.17
C THR A 99 24.08 -23.10 1.48
N PRO A 100 24.81 -23.05 2.62
CA PRO A 100 24.26 -22.48 3.85
C PRO A 100 23.69 -21.06 3.67
N PRO A 101 24.36 -20.11 2.99
CA PRO A 101 23.76 -18.80 2.66
C PRO A 101 22.48 -18.89 1.81
N GLY A 102 22.39 -19.85 0.89
CA GLY A 102 21.16 -20.08 0.11
C GLY A 102 19.99 -20.59 0.97
N HIS A 103 20.29 -21.45 1.94
CA HIS A 103 19.31 -21.92 2.93
C HIS A 103 18.85 -20.78 3.85
N ASP A 104 19.79 -19.98 4.36
CA ASP A 104 19.49 -18.83 5.22
C ASP A 104 18.66 -17.79 4.48
N LEU A 105 18.98 -17.49 3.22
CA LEU A 105 18.18 -16.58 2.40
C LEU A 105 16.77 -17.12 2.17
N LEU A 106 16.61 -18.42 1.92
CA LEU A 106 15.30 -19.04 1.76
C LEU A 106 14.49 -18.99 3.06
N LEU A 107 15.13 -19.22 4.21
CA LEU A 107 14.52 -19.14 5.53
C LEU A 107 14.13 -17.70 5.85
N TYR A 108 15.04 -16.76 5.67
CA TYR A 108 14.80 -15.33 5.84
C TYR A 108 13.64 -14.86 4.97
N ALA A 109 13.60 -15.24 3.69
CA ALA A 109 12.51 -14.87 2.78
C ALA A 109 11.14 -15.46 3.19
N ARG A 110 11.09 -16.60 3.92
CA ARG A 110 9.84 -17.16 4.46
C ARG A 110 9.31 -16.36 5.65
N HIS A 111 10.20 -15.78 6.44
CA HIS A 111 9.86 -15.01 7.64
C HIS A 111 9.81 -13.51 7.39
N CYS A 112 10.38 -13.04 6.28
CA CYS A 112 10.21 -11.69 5.82
C CYS A 112 8.73 -11.47 5.51
N PRO A 113 8.08 -10.42 6.06
CA PRO A 113 6.75 -10.04 5.65
C PRO A 113 6.79 -9.86 4.14
N ARG A 114 6.12 -10.76 3.42
CA ARG A 114 5.88 -10.56 2.00
C ARG A 114 5.20 -9.20 1.90
N PRO A 115 5.54 -8.32 0.94
CA PRO A 115 4.72 -7.15 0.70
C PRO A 115 3.33 -7.66 0.37
N ASP A 116 2.48 -7.65 1.39
CA ASP A 116 1.24 -8.37 1.35
C ASP A 116 0.38 -7.74 0.27
N THR A 117 -0.05 -8.57 -0.67
CA THR A 117 -1.25 -8.33 -1.45
C THR A 117 -2.49 -8.39 -0.56
N ASP A 118 -2.35 -8.86 0.69
CA ASP A 118 -3.37 -8.72 1.72
C ASP A 118 -3.44 -7.25 2.14
N GLN A 119 -4.30 -6.53 1.43
CA GLN A 119 -4.98 -5.38 2.00
C GLN A 119 -5.45 -5.79 3.40
N ARG A 120 -4.81 -5.28 4.45
CA ARG A 120 -5.53 -5.09 5.70
C ARG A 120 -6.77 -4.31 5.28
N ALA A 121 -7.93 -4.96 5.32
CA ALA A 121 -9.17 -4.36 4.84
C ALA A 121 -9.19 -2.95 5.42
N PRO A 122 -9.28 -1.90 4.56
CA PRO A 122 -9.26 -0.53 5.06
C PRO A 122 -10.26 -0.45 6.19
N SER A 123 -9.85 0.06 7.35
CA SER A 123 -10.78 0.34 8.45
C SER A 123 -12.02 1.00 7.83
N PRO A 124 -13.26 0.62 8.19
CA PRO A 124 -14.45 1.18 7.55
C PRO A 124 -14.34 2.72 7.47
N GLY A 125 -14.33 3.28 6.24
CA GLY A 125 -14.10 4.71 6.00
C GLY A 125 -12.65 5.15 5.70
N ALA A 126 -11.68 4.23 5.61
CA ALA A 126 -10.30 4.56 5.25
C ALA A 126 -10.11 4.71 3.73
N ARG A 127 -9.53 5.83 3.33
CA ARG A 127 -9.23 6.20 1.95
C ARG A 127 -7.78 5.90 1.62
N LYS A 128 -7.52 5.41 0.40
CA LYS A 128 -6.16 5.24 -0.12
C LYS A 128 -5.52 6.62 -0.33
N VAL A 129 -4.36 6.83 0.28
CA VAL A 129 -3.54 8.03 0.20
C VAL A 129 -2.15 7.67 -0.30
N GLU A 130 -1.75 8.29 -1.40
CA GLU A 130 -0.44 8.19 -2.00
C GLU A 130 0.38 9.45 -1.72
N LEU A 131 1.54 9.27 -1.09
CA LEU A 131 2.47 10.34 -0.72
C LEU A 131 3.78 10.20 -1.49
N ILE A 132 4.37 11.31 -1.93
CA ILE A 132 5.75 11.30 -2.44
C ILE A 132 6.76 11.15 -1.30
N PRO A 133 8.05 10.82 -1.58
CA PRO A 133 9.05 10.65 -0.53
C PRO A 133 9.19 11.86 0.41
N ALA A 134 9.15 13.09 -0.11
CA ALA A 134 9.23 14.30 0.72
C ALA A 134 8.05 14.43 1.70
N GLN A 135 6.83 14.18 1.23
CA GLN A 135 5.63 14.13 2.08
C GLN A 135 5.74 13.01 3.13
N MET A 136 6.25 11.85 2.74
CA MET A 136 6.45 10.74 3.69
C MET A 136 7.49 11.09 4.76
N THR A 137 8.56 11.80 4.41
CA THR A 137 9.56 12.29 5.37
C THR A 137 8.96 13.28 6.36
N ALA A 138 8.20 14.28 5.88
CA ALA A 138 7.52 15.24 6.76
C ALA A 138 6.51 14.55 7.69
N LEU A 139 5.76 13.57 7.17
CA LEU A 139 4.80 12.80 7.98
C LEU A 139 5.49 11.93 9.04
N ARG A 140 6.62 11.29 8.69
CA ARG A 140 7.43 10.53 9.67
C ARG A 140 7.96 11.42 10.79
N LEU A 141 8.39 12.63 10.47
CA LEU A 141 8.84 13.60 11.47
C LEU A 141 7.69 14.00 12.40
N PHE A 142 6.50 14.27 11.84
CA PHE A 142 5.32 14.61 12.63
C PHE A 142 4.94 13.48 13.61
N VAL A 143 4.92 12.23 13.14
CA VAL A 143 4.68 11.05 14.00
C VAL A 143 5.79 10.84 15.03
N LEU A 144 7.05 11.05 14.65
CA LEU A 144 8.19 10.92 15.57
C LEU A 144 8.10 11.91 16.76
N LEU A 145 7.50 13.07 16.53
CA LEU A 145 7.33 14.11 17.54
C LEU A 145 6.02 14.00 18.34
N ALA A 146 5.24 12.93 18.18
CA ALA A 146 3.91 12.77 18.76
C ALA A 146 3.84 13.16 20.25
N ASP A 147 4.75 12.62 21.07
CA ASP A 147 4.76 12.82 22.53
C ASP A 147 5.19 14.24 22.97
N ARG A 148 5.66 15.06 22.02
CA ARG A 148 6.14 16.43 22.28
C ARG A 148 5.22 17.51 21.72
N LEU A 149 4.26 17.14 20.88
CA LEU A 149 3.30 18.07 20.28
C LEU A 149 2.10 18.24 21.21
N GLN A 150 1.60 19.48 21.32
CA GLN A 150 0.37 19.75 22.07
C GLN A 150 -0.87 19.18 21.37
N VAL A 151 -0.83 19.08 20.04
CA VAL A 151 -1.84 18.39 19.24
C VAL A 151 -1.19 17.09 18.72
N PRO A 152 -1.53 15.93 19.31
CA PRO A 152 -0.93 14.67 18.91
C PRO A 152 -1.42 14.22 17.52
N PRO A 153 -0.66 13.38 16.81
CA PRO A 153 -1.15 12.67 15.64
C PRO A 153 -2.40 11.85 15.97
N ALA A 154 -3.32 11.72 15.01
CA ALA A 154 -4.53 10.91 15.18
C ALA A 154 -4.20 9.45 15.52
N GLU A 155 -5.10 8.79 16.26
CA GLU A 155 -4.91 7.41 16.68
C GLU A 155 -4.66 6.48 15.48
N GLY A 156 -3.70 5.56 15.64
CA GLY A 156 -3.32 4.62 14.58
C GLY A 156 -2.54 5.21 13.40
N LEU A 157 -2.36 6.54 13.30
CA LEU A 157 -1.58 7.15 12.20
C LEU A 157 -0.12 6.70 12.24
N ALA A 158 0.47 6.57 13.43
CA ALA A 158 1.83 6.07 13.59
C ALA A 158 1.99 4.65 13.03
N GLU A 159 1.00 3.79 13.27
CA GLU A 159 0.99 2.43 12.74
C GLU A 159 0.86 2.44 11.22
N GLN A 160 -0.05 3.24 10.67
CA GLN A 160 -0.20 3.39 9.21
C GLN A 160 1.09 3.87 8.54
N VAL A 161 1.84 4.77 9.18
CA VAL A 161 3.14 5.27 8.69
C VAL A 161 4.21 4.18 8.74
N ARG A 162 4.21 3.33 9.77
CA ARG A 162 5.11 2.17 9.88
C ARG A 162 4.81 1.10 8.83
N THR A 163 3.54 0.80 8.61
CA THR A 163 3.08 -0.20 7.64
C THR A 163 2.95 0.35 6.21
N ALA A 164 3.29 1.62 5.99
CA ALA A 164 3.18 2.28 4.69
C ALA A 164 4.04 1.56 3.65
N ARG A 165 3.42 1.13 2.55
CA ARG A 165 4.11 0.43 1.47
C ARG A 165 4.74 1.44 0.51
N ARG A 166 6.00 1.22 0.14
CA ARG A 166 6.61 1.93 -0.99
C ARG A 166 6.24 1.24 -2.30
N ASP A 167 5.54 1.96 -3.16
CA ASP A 167 5.36 1.59 -4.56
C ASP A 167 6.57 2.05 -5.37
N ALA A 168 7.53 1.14 -5.56
CA ALA A 168 8.78 1.40 -6.26
C ALA A 168 8.60 1.97 -7.68
N PRO A 169 7.74 1.42 -8.57
CA PRO A 169 7.57 1.96 -9.91
C PRO A 169 6.96 3.37 -9.93
N ALA A 170 6.05 3.68 -9.00
CA ALA A 170 5.46 5.02 -8.90
C ALA A 170 6.28 6.01 -8.06
N ASN A 171 7.33 5.52 -7.38
CA ASN A 171 8.09 6.22 -6.34
C ASN A 171 7.18 6.95 -5.32
N ARG A 172 6.17 6.24 -4.83
CA ARG A 172 5.16 6.74 -3.89
C ARG A 172 5.03 5.83 -2.68
N HIS A 173 4.56 6.36 -1.57
CA HIS A 173 4.16 5.62 -0.39
C HIS A 173 2.64 5.55 -0.34
N VAL A 174 2.09 4.34 -0.19
CA VAL A 174 0.65 4.09 -0.13
C VAL A 174 0.26 3.81 1.32
N LEU A 175 -0.74 4.56 1.80
CA LEU A 175 -1.35 4.44 3.12
C LEU A 175 -2.87 4.34 2.96
N TYR A 176 -3.55 3.76 3.96
CA TYR A 176 -5.01 3.78 4.05
C TYR A 176 -5.39 4.56 5.31
N LEU A 177 -5.90 5.78 5.11
CA LEU A 177 -6.12 6.72 6.19
C LEU A 177 -7.62 7.01 6.37
N THR A 178 -8.09 7.03 7.61
CA THR A 178 -9.42 7.56 7.93
C THR A 178 -9.47 9.07 7.70
N GLU A 179 -10.68 9.64 7.67
CA GLU A 179 -10.83 11.11 7.54
C GLU A 179 -10.11 11.87 8.66
N GLU A 180 -10.23 11.40 9.91
CA GLU A 180 -9.52 11.96 11.07
C GLU A 180 -8.00 11.92 10.89
N GLN A 181 -7.47 10.80 10.40
CA GLN A 181 -6.05 10.66 10.10
C GLN A 181 -5.62 11.59 8.96
N MET A 182 -6.47 11.78 7.94
CA MET A 182 -6.18 12.71 6.85
C MET A 182 -6.16 14.18 7.31
N VAL A 183 -7.04 14.57 8.24
CA VAL A 183 -7.00 15.89 8.88
C VAL A 183 -5.72 16.07 9.70
N SER A 184 -5.33 15.04 10.44
CA SER A 184 -4.07 15.03 11.20
C SER A 184 -2.83 15.13 10.31
N VAL A 185 -2.82 14.45 9.15
CA VAL A 185 -1.76 14.59 8.13
C VAL A 185 -1.72 16.01 7.57
N ALA A 186 -2.89 16.60 7.27
CA ALA A 186 -2.95 17.99 6.80
C ALA A 186 -2.40 18.97 7.84
N TYR A 187 -2.65 18.74 9.14
CA TYR A 187 -2.03 19.50 10.22
C TYR A 187 -0.51 19.32 10.26
N GLY A 188 -0.01 18.09 10.16
CA GLY A 188 1.44 17.82 10.09
C GLY A 188 2.13 18.52 8.91
N PHE A 189 1.48 18.54 7.73
CA PHE A 189 2.00 19.28 6.58
C PHE A 189 1.87 20.80 6.73
N TRP A 190 0.85 21.30 7.42
CA TRP A 190 0.76 22.71 7.77
C TRP A 190 1.90 23.13 8.70
N LEU A 191 2.23 22.32 9.72
CA LEU A 191 3.41 22.56 10.57
C LEU A 191 4.68 22.59 9.73
N HIS A 192 4.86 21.63 8.83
CA HIS A 192 6.02 21.58 7.94
C HIS A 192 6.12 22.82 7.02
N ARG A 193 4.96 23.29 6.51
CA ARG A 193 4.85 24.52 5.74
C ARG A 193 5.34 25.74 6.50
N MET A 194 5.01 25.86 7.78
CA MET A 194 5.48 26.96 8.61
C MET A 194 6.99 26.91 8.87
N THR A 195 7.62 25.74 8.72
CA THR A 195 9.05 25.54 8.96
C THR A 195 9.94 25.61 7.72
N GLY A 196 9.38 25.82 6.52
CA GLY A 196 10.19 26.17 5.33
C GLY A 196 9.79 25.53 4.01
N SER A 197 8.82 24.61 3.96
CA SER A 197 8.35 24.05 2.67
C SER A 197 6.83 23.92 2.59
N ALA A 198 6.21 24.77 1.76
CA ALA A 198 4.78 24.74 1.50
C ALA A 198 4.35 23.69 0.45
N LEU A 199 5.31 23.07 -0.24
CA LEU A 199 5.05 22.20 -1.39
C LEU A 199 4.23 20.96 -0.99
N GLU A 200 4.59 20.33 0.12
CA GLU A 200 3.97 19.12 0.65
C GLU A 200 2.51 19.35 1.02
N ALA A 201 2.23 20.47 1.70
CA ALA A 201 0.89 20.88 2.10
C ALA A 201 0.02 21.23 0.89
N ASN A 202 0.54 22.03 -0.05
CA ASN A 202 -0.20 22.42 -1.25
C ASN A 202 -0.52 21.22 -2.14
N ARG A 203 0.41 20.27 -2.25
CA ARG A 203 0.19 19.03 -3.00
C ARG A 203 -0.86 18.16 -2.34
N PHE A 204 -0.79 17.98 -1.02
CA PHE A 204 -1.77 17.20 -0.29
C PHE A 204 -3.18 17.80 -0.39
N ALA A 205 -3.29 19.13 -0.27
CA ALA A 205 -4.54 19.85 -0.46
C ALA A 205 -5.11 19.67 -1.87
N ARG A 206 -4.25 19.72 -2.90
CA ARG A 206 -4.68 19.49 -4.29
C ARG A 206 -5.18 18.06 -4.52
N ASP A 207 -4.46 17.06 -3.99
CA ASP A 207 -4.72 15.65 -4.29
C ASP A 207 -5.92 15.11 -3.48
N TYR A 208 -6.16 15.63 -2.26
CA TYR A 208 -7.18 15.11 -1.34
C TYR A 208 -8.25 16.11 -0.93
N GLY A 209 -8.11 17.39 -1.28
CA GLY A 209 -9.07 18.46 -0.95
C GLY A 209 -9.03 18.90 0.52
N ILE A 210 -8.05 18.44 1.31
CA ILE A 210 -7.95 18.75 2.74
C ILE A 210 -6.82 19.73 2.99
N THR A 211 -7.18 20.86 3.59
CA THR A 211 -6.24 21.88 4.06
C THR A 211 -6.48 22.11 5.54
N HIS A 212 -5.40 22.18 6.32
CA HIS A 212 -5.50 22.65 7.70
C HIS A 212 -5.30 24.17 7.73
N ASP A 213 -6.30 24.89 8.22
CA ASP A 213 -6.26 26.33 8.47
C ASP A 213 -6.77 26.61 9.89
N PRO A 214 -5.90 27.08 10.81
CA PRO A 214 -6.33 27.40 12.17
C PRO A 214 -7.34 28.56 12.22
N ALA A 215 -7.36 29.45 11.22
CA ALA A 215 -8.29 30.59 11.16
C ALA A 215 -9.71 30.17 10.73
N ALA A 216 -9.84 29.13 9.90
CA ALA A 216 -11.15 28.61 9.49
C ALA A 216 -11.95 28.03 10.67
N GLY A 217 -11.27 27.45 11.67
CA GLY A 217 -11.88 27.02 12.93
C GLY A 217 -12.30 28.20 13.82
N ALA A 218 -11.51 29.28 13.81
CA ALA A 218 -11.82 30.51 14.54
C ALA A 218 -12.98 31.31 13.90
N GLU A 219 -13.12 31.32 12.56
CA GLU A 219 -14.26 31.93 11.87
C GLU A 219 -15.56 31.13 12.04
N GLY A 220 -15.48 29.79 12.09
CA GLY A 220 -16.62 28.93 12.43
C GLY A 220 -17.07 29.09 13.88
N ALA A 221 -16.13 29.30 14.81
CA ALA A 221 -16.42 29.66 16.19
C ALA A 221 -16.98 31.10 16.31
N ALA A 222 -16.37 32.08 15.63
CA ALA A 222 -16.80 33.47 15.63
C ALA A 222 -18.19 33.67 14.98
N ARG A 223 -18.53 32.93 13.91
CA ARG A 223 -19.89 32.92 13.34
C ARG A 223 -20.92 32.42 14.35
N ARG A 224 -20.60 31.42 15.19
CA ARG A 224 -21.49 30.97 16.26
C ARG A 224 -21.68 32.02 17.37
N TYR A 225 -20.71 32.91 17.58
CA TYR A 225 -20.87 34.04 18.51
C TYR A 225 -21.66 35.22 17.92
N VAL A 226 -21.58 35.46 16.61
CA VAL A 226 -22.32 36.59 15.97
C VAL A 226 -23.80 36.26 15.71
N THR A 227 -24.18 34.98 15.55
CA THR A 227 -25.61 34.59 15.44
C THR A 227 -26.30 34.32 16.78
N GLY A 228 -25.57 34.45 17.91
CA GLY A 228 -26.12 34.29 19.26
C GLY A 228 -26.66 35.58 19.90
N ALA A 229 -26.58 36.72 19.21
CA ALA A 229 -26.90 38.03 19.78
C ALA A 229 -28.03 38.76 19.04
N VAL A 230 -29.10 38.07 18.57
CA VAL A 230 -30.38 38.74 18.31
C VAL A 230 -31.57 37.80 18.52
N ALA A 231 -32.09 37.75 19.74
CA ALA A 231 -33.48 37.42 20.11
C ALA A 231 -33.59 37.54 21.64
N ALA A 232 -34.57 38.19 22.26
CA ALA A 232 -35.73 38.91 21.77
C ALA A 232 -36.22 39.82 22.90
N VAL A 233 -36.66 41.03 22.55
CA VAL A 233 -37.55 41.85 23.36
C VAL A 233 -38.93 41.19 23.30
N PRO A 234 -39.58 40.81 24.41
CA PRO A 234 -40.98 40.43 24.35
C PRO A 234 -41.84 41.70 24.35
N ALA A 235 -42.33 42.05 23.16
CA ALA A 235 -43.55 42.83 23.03
C ALA A 235 -44.74 41.88 23.21
N SER A 236 -45.60 42.16 24.18
CA SER A 236 -46.95 41.60 24.26
C SER A 236 -47.89 42.72 24.64
N GLY A 237 -48.65 43.20 23.65
CA GLY A 237 -49.77 44.10 23.84
C GLY A 237 -51.05 43.32 24.15
N GLY A 238 -51.94 43.94 24.91
CA GLY A 238 -53.27 43.40 25.24
C GLY A 238 -54.12 44.44 25.99
N THR A 239 -54.73 45.33 25.20
CA THR A 239 -55.85 46.25 25.44
C THR A 239 -56.81 45.97 26.61
N THR A 240 -57.16 47.03 27.38
CA THR A 240 -58.56 47.54 27.56
C THR A 240 -58.56 48.91 28.22
N ALA A 241 -59.40 49.80 27.68
CA ALA A 241 -59.82 51.06 28.27
C ALA A 241 -60.67 50.82 29.53
N ASP A 242 -60.60 51.70 30.54
CA ASP A 242 -61.62 52.72 30.87
C ASP A 242 -61.33 53.40 32.23
N SER A 243 -61.93 54.57 32.43
CA SER A 243 -62.26 55.23 33.71
C SER A 243 -61.19 55.98 34.55
N VAL A 244 -61.13 57.30 34.34
CA VAL A 244 -61.52 58.42 35.26
C VAL A 244 -61.22 58.33 36.77
N GLY A 245 -60.63 59.40 37.32
CA GLY A 245 -60.73 59.84 38.73
C GLY A 245 -59.39 60.33 39.30
N THR A 246 -59.04 61.62 39.24
CA THR A 246 -59.31 62.69 40.24
C THR A 246 -58.73 62.45 41.63
N GLY A 247 -57.79 63.33 42.02
CA GLY A 247 -57.71 63.89 43.37
C GLY A 247 -56.55 63.44 44.26
N GLY A 248 -55.83 64.42 44.82
CA GLY A 248 -54.93 64.25 45.96
C GLY A 248 -53.62 64.99 45.83
#